data_AF-A0A352B886-F1
#
_entry.id   AF-A0A352B886-F1
#
_cell.length_a   1.000
_cell.length_b   1.000
_cell.length_c   1.000
_cell.angle_alpha   90.00
_cell.angle_beta   90.00
_cell.angle_gamma   90.00
#
_symmetry.space_group_name_H-M   'P 1'
#
loop_
_entity.id
_entity.type
_entity.pdbx_description
1 polymer ?
#
loop_
_entity_poly.entity_id
_entity_poly.type
_entity_poly.pdbx_seq_one_letter_code
_entity_poly.pdbx_strand_id
1 'polypeptide(L)'
;SIRNSNVMVGKSRTFDDYFADSVTNVGLKGEQAANMLASQNAIMNDLTALRDSISGVNIDEELADIIKFQHGYNAAARFISVQDELLDTLINRLGV
;
A
#
# COMPACT_ATOMS: atom_id res chain seq x y z
N SER A 1 -4.87 25.88 55.00
CA SER A 1 -3.94 25.43 53.93
C SER A 1 -4.42 26.01 52.61
N ILE A 2 -3.55 26.72 51.89
CA ILE A 2 -3.92 27.41 50.65
C ILE A 2 -4.44 26.48 49.54
N ARG A 3 -4.21 25.17 49.67
CA ARG A 3 -4.69 24.12 48.76
C ARG A 3 -6.21 24.08 48.61
N ASN A 4 -6.94 24.27 49.72
CA ASN A 4 -8.41 24.15 49.74
C ASN A 4 -9.12 25.49 50.00
N SER A 5 -8.40 26.60 49.85
CA SER A 5 -8.97 27.94 49.95
C SER A 5 -9.16 28.53 48.57
N ASN A 6 -10.22 29.31 48.40
CA ASN A 6 -10.58 29.94 47.13
C ASN A 6 -9.61 31.10 46.84
N VAL A 7 -8.54 30.78 46.15
CA VAL A 7 -7.37 31.65 45.88
C VAL A 7 -7.42 32.32 44.50
N MET A 8 -8.29 31.84 43.61
CA MET A 8 -8.40 32.35 42.24
C MET A 8 -9.30 33.59 42.18
N VAL A 9 -8.96 34.54 41.28
CA VAL A 9 -9.73 35.77 41.04
C VAL A 9 -11.16 35.38 40.63
N GLY A 10 -12.14 35.76 41.45
CA GLY A 10 -13.55 35.31 41.32
C GLY A 10 -14.02 34.35 42.41
N LYS A 11 -13.16 33.93 43.36
CA LYS A 11 -13.49 33.09 44.53
C LYS A 11 -14.14 31.73 44.20
N SER A 12 -13.95 31.16 43.01
CA SER A 12 -14.71 29.95 42.61
C SER A 12 -13.91 28.66 42.45
N ARG A 13 -12.57 28.68 42.53
CA ARG A 13 -11.76 27.45 42.43
C ARG A 13 -10.57 27.45 43.38
N THR A 14 -10.25 26.26 43.88
CA THR A 14 -9.04 25.99 44.65
C THR A 14 -7.85 25.70 43.74
N PHE A 15 -6.62 25.67 44.29
CA PHE A 15 -5.44 25.26 43.51
C PHE A 15 -5.54 23.80 43.05
N ASP A 16 -6.11 22.94 43.89
CA ASP A 16 -6.29 21.52 43.59
C ASP A 16 -7.28 21.32 42.42
N ASP A 17 -8.38 22.10 42.38
CA ASP A 17 -9.34 22.05 41.26
C ASP A 17 -8.71 22.48 39.93
N TYR A 18 -7.89 23.54 39.94
CA TYR A 18 -7.21 24.01 38.73
C TYR A 18 -6.18 22.99 38.23
N PHE A 19 -5.43 22.38 39.14
CA PHE A 19 -4.46 21.35 38.79
C PHE A 19 -5.16 20.09 38.24
N ALA A 20 -6.23 19.63 38.88
CA ALA A 20 -7.02 18.50 38.42
C ALA A 20 -7.65 18.75 37.03
N ASP A 21 -8.20 19.95 36.80
CA ASP A 21 -8.74 20.36 35.50
C ASP A 21 -7.63 20.40 34.43
N SER A 22 -6.46 20.95 34.75
CA SER A 22 -5.33 20.99 33.82
C SER A 22 -4.85 19.59 33.42
N VAL A 23 -4.67 18.69 34.39
CA VAL A 23 -4.28 17.29 34.14
C VAL A 23 -5.34 16.56 33.31
N THR A 24 -6.62 16.76 33.63
CA THR A 24 -7.73 16.17 32.88
C THR A 24 -7.74 16.66 31.42
N ASN A 25 -7.55 17.96 31.19
CA ASN A 25 -7.47 18.53 29.85
C ASN A 25 -6.30 17.95 29.04
N VAL A 26 -5.14 17.73 29.66
CA VAL A 26 -4.00 17.09 29.00
C VAL A 26 -4.31 15.63 28.68
N GLY A 27 -4.93 14.89 29.60
CA GLY A 27 -5.37 13.51 29.39
C GLY A 27 -6.34 13.38 28.22
N LEU A 28 -7.38 14.22 28.18
CA LEU A 28 -8.37 14.25 27.10
C LEU A 28 -7.75 14.59 25.74
N LYS A 29 -6.83 15.57 25.70
CA LYS A 29 -6.09 15.90 24.47
C LYS A 29 -5.21 14.75 24.00
N GLY A 30 -4.57 14.03 24.93
CA GLY A 30 -3.77 12.85 24.63
C GLY A 30 -4.61 11.73 24.02
N GLU A 31 -5.76 11.44 24.63
CA GLU A 31 -6.71 10.45 24.12
C GLU A 31 -7.25 10.84 22.73
N GLN A 32 -7.64 12.10 22.56
CA GLN A 32 -8.09 12.62 21.27
C GLN A 32 -7.01 12.48 20.19
N ALA A 33 -5.75 12.82 20.52
CA ALA A 33 -4.63 12.69 19.59
C ALA A 33 -4.38 11.22 19.21
N ALA A 34 -4.46 10.29 20.17
CA ALA A 34 -4.33 8.86 19.92
C ALA A 34 -5.43 8.34 18.99
N ASN A 35 -6.68 8.73 19.23
CA ASN A 35 -7.83 8.36 18.38
C ASN A 35 -7.73 8.95 16.97
N MET A 36 -7.25 10.20 16.86
CA MET A 36 -6.99 10.82 15.56
C MET A 36 -5.87 10.09 14.80
N LEU A 37 -4.78 9.72 15.49
CA LEU A 37 -3.69 8.95 14.89
C LEU A 37 -4.16 7.59 14.37
N ALA A 38 -4.96 6.87 15.17
CA ALA A 38 -5.55 5.59 14.77
C ALA A 38 -6.43 5.73 13.52
N SER A 39 -7.29 6.76 13.48
CA SER A 39 -8.13 7.06 12.33
C SER A 39 -7.31 7.39 11.08
N GLN A 40 -6.27 8.23 11.20
CA GLN A 40 -5.41 8.59 10.08
C GLN A 40 -4.60 7.39 9.56
N ASN A 41 -4.13 6.52 10.44
CA ASN A 41 -3.47 5.27 10.03
C ASN A 41 -4.42 4.34 9.27
N ALA A 42 -5.68 4.24 9.70
CA ALA A 42 -6.68 3.46 8.98
C ALA A 42 -6.93 4.01 7.57
N ILE A 43 -7.06 5.33 7.43
CA ILE A 43 -7.22 5.99 6.12
C ILE A 43 -5.98 5.79 5.24
N MET A 44 -4.78 5.95 5.80
CA MET A 44 -3.52 5.72 5.11
C MET A 44 -3.43 4.29 4.58
N ASN A 45 -3.79 3.29 5.39
CA ASN A 45 -3.79 1.89 4.99
C ASN A 45 -4.80 1.62 3.87
N ASP A 46 -6.01 2.17 3.96
CA ASP A 46 -7.04 2.02 2.93
C ASP A 46 -6.59 2.64 1.60
N LEU A 47 -6.04 3.86 1.63
CA LEU A 47 -5.46 4.51 0.44
C LEU A 47 -4.27 3.72 -0.14
N THR A 48 -3.43 3.14 0.72
CA THR A 48 -2.30 2.30 0.28
C THR A 48 -2.82 1.04 -0.40
N ALA A 49 -3.81 0.36 0.18
CA ALA A 49 -4.44 -0.80 -0.42
C ALA A 49 -5.14 -0.45 -1.75
N LEU A 50 -5.79 0.70 -1.83
CA LEU A 50 -6.42 1.18 -3.07
C LEU A 50 -5.37 1.47 -4.15
N ARG A 51 -4.27 2.11 -3.77
CA ARG A 51 -3.14 2.38 -4.66
C ARG A 51 -2.55 1.07 -5.18
N ASP A 52 -2.31 0.12 -4.28
CA ASP A 52 -1.74 -1.19 -4.63
C ASP A 52 -2.76 -2.06 -5.38
N SER A 53 -4.07 -1.82 -5.28
CA SER A 53 -5.06 -2.48 -6.13
C SER A 53 -5.08 -1.95 -7.57
N ILE A 54 -4.77 -0.68 -7.78
CA ILE A 54 -4.75 -0.04 -9.11
C ILE A 54 -3.38 -0.18 -9.77
N SER A 55 -2.33 0.00 -8.99
CA SER A 55 -0.93 0.00 -9.43
C SER A 55 -0.19 -1.29 -9.09
N GLY A 56 -0.86 -2.23 -8.43
CA GLY A 56 -0.30 -3.53 -8.10
C GLY A 56 -0.16 -4.35 -9.37
N VAL A 57 1.07 -4.70 -9.66
CA VAL A 57 1.41 -5.69 -10.68
C VAL A 57 1.32 -7.06 -10.03
N ASN A 58 0.46 -7.92 -10.55
CA ASN A 58 0.40 -9.30 -10.07
C ASN A 58 1.52 -10.10 -10.75
N ILE A 59 2.58 -10.40 -9.99
CA ILE A 59 3.75 -11.15 -10.48
C ILE A 59 3.34 -12.50 -11.07
N ASP A 60 2.27 -13.13 -10.57
CA ASP A 60 1.79 -14.40 -11.10
C ASP A 60 1.14 -14.25 -12.48
N GLU A 61 0.40 -13.14 -12.72
CA GLU A 61 -0.12 -12.82 -14.06
C GLU A 61 1.01 -12.44 -15.02
N GLU A 62 1.96 -11.62 -14.58
CA GLU A 62 3.12 -11.29 -15.41
C GLU A 62 3.96 -12.54 -15.74
N LEU A 63 4.14 -13.45 -14.79
CA LEU A 63 4.82 -14.72 -15.02
C LEU A 63 4.04 -15.60 -16.00
N ALA A 64 2.72 -15.67 -15.88
CA ALA A 64 1.87 -16.40 -16.82
C ALA A 64 1.99 -15.81 -18.25
N ASP A 65 2.00 -14.48 -18.38
CA ASP A 65 2.22 -13.80 -19.65
C ASP A 65 3.62 -14.05 -20.20
N ILE A 66 4.66 -14.02 -19.36
CA ILE A 66 6.03 -14.38 -19.76
C ILE A 66 6.08 -15.82 -20.27
N ILE A 67 5.49 -16.79 -19.56
CA ILE A 67 5.45 -18.20 -19.99
C ILE A 67 4.70 -18.33 -21.32
N LYS A 68 3.58 -17.62 -21.49
CA LYS A 68 2.82 -17.57 -22.75
C LYS A 68 3.66 -17.03 -23.90
N PHE A 69 4.38 -15.92 -23.70
CA PHE A 69 5.28 -15.37 -24.70
C PHE A 69 6.47 -16.29 -25.01
N GLN A 70 7.02 -16.99 -24.01
CA GLN A 70 8.07 -18.00 -24.20
C GLN A 70 7.57 -19.20 -25.02
N HIS A 71 6.35 -19.66 -24.78
CA HIS A 71 5.74 -20.71 -25.61
C HIS A 71 5.51 -20.24 -27.05
N GLY A 72 5.00 -19.02 -27.23
CA GLY A 72 4.83 -18.40 -28.54
C GLY A 72 6.16 -18.27 -29.30
N TYR A 73 7.22 -17.84 -28.62
CA TYR A 73 8.57 -17.74 -29.18
C TYR A 73 9.10 -19.10 -29.62
N ASN A 74 8.97 -20.13 -28.78
CA ASN A 74 9.39 -21.49 -29.14
C ASN A 74 8.59 -22.05 -30.33
N ALA A 75 7.29 -21.76 -30.40
CA ALA A 75 6.46 -22.15 -31.55
C ALA A 75 6.89 -21.43 -32.83
N ALA A 76 7.17 -20.13 -32.76
CA ALA A 76 7.68 -19.34 -33.89
C ALA A 76 9.06 -19.84 -34.35
N ALA A 77 9.96 -20.18 -33.42
CA ALA A 77 11.27 -20.74 -33.74
C ALA A 77 11.14 -22.07 -34.50
N ARG A 78 10.25 -22.97 -34.05
CA ARG A 78 9.95 -24.22 -34.78
C ARG A 78 9.37 -23.95 -36.16
N PHE A 79 8.47 -22.98 -36.28
CA PHE A 79 7.91 -22.61 -37.58
C PHE A 79 8.99 -22.14 -38.55
N ILE A 80 9.93 -21.30 -38.09
CA ILE A 80 11.08 -20.87 -38.90
C ILE A 80 11.93 -22.07 -39.31
N SER A 81 12.24 -22.99 -38.39
CA SER A 81 13.01 -24.20 -38.73
C SER A 81 12.32 -25.05 -39.79
N VAL A 82 11.00 -25.21 -39.71
CA VAL A 82 10.22 -25.94 -40.73
C VAL A 82 10.24 -25.18 -42.07
N GLN A 83 10.12 -23.85 -42.04
CA GLN A 83 10.22 -23.02 -43.24
C GLN A 83 11.59 -23.18 -43.92
N ASP A 84 12.68 -23.18 -43.14
CA ASP A 84 14.04 -23.40 -43.64
C ASP A 84 14.18 -24.80 -44.28
N GLU A 85 13.62 -25.84 -43.65
CA GLU A 85 13.62 -27.21 -44.19
C GLU A 85 12.82 -27.32 -45.51
N LEU A 86 11.69 -26.62 -45.61
CA LEU A 86 10.90 -26.56 -46.85
C LEU A 86 11.66 -25.85 -47.97
N LEU A 87 12.32 -24.72 -47.67
CA LEU A 87 13.13 -23.99 -48.65
C LEU A 87 14.33 -24.81 -49.10
N ASP A 88 15.02 -25.48 -48.17
CA ASP A 88 16.13 -26.38 -48.49
C ASP A 88 15.68 -27.54 -49.38
N THR A 89 14.52 -28.13 -49.09
CA THR A 89 13.93 -29.19 -49.90
C THR A 89 13.60 -28.70 -51.31
N LEU A 90 12.97 -27.53 -51.46
CA LEU A 90 12.63 -26.97 -52.77
C LEU A 90 13.89 -26.65 -53.59
N ILE A 91 14.90 -26.02 -52.98
CA ILE A 91 16.13 -25.63 -53.66
C ILE A 91 16.97 -26.85 -54.04
N ASN A 92 17.18 -27.80 -53.12
CA ASN A 92 18.08 -28.94 -53.34
C ASN A 92 17.44 -30.09 -54.14
N ARG A 93 16.10 -30.25 -54.15
CA ARG A 93 15.44 -31.34 -54.91
C ARG A 93 14.82 -30.91 -56.25
N LEU A 94 14.49 -29.63 -56.45
CA LEU A 94 13.96 -29.15 -57.75
C LEU A 94 15.01 -28.41 -58.60
N GLY A 95 16.17 -28.09 -58.03
CA GLY A 95 17.27 -27.38 -58.70
C GLY A 95 18.25 -28.24 -59.48
N VAL A 96 17.83 -29.39 -60.04
CA VAL A 96 18.60 -30.21 -60.99
C VAL A 96 17.89 -30.26 -62.33
#